data_AF-A0A6H1FV81-F1
#
_entry.id   AF-A0A6H1FV81-F1
#
_cell.length_a   1.000
_cell.length_b   1.000
_cell.length_c   1.000
_cell.angle_alpha   90.00
_cell.angle_beta   90.00
_cell.angle_gamma   90.00
#
_symmetry.space_group_name_H-M   'P 1'
#
loop_
_entity.id
_entity.type
_entity.pdbx_description
1 polymer ?
#
loop_
_entity_poly.entity_id
_entity_poly.type
_entity_poly.pdbx_seq_one_letter_code
_entity_poly.pdbx_strand_id
1 'polypeptide(L)'
;MQAKMEETQAFENRVLERLNAGKTVRSLLIAAVELLTEAVNILVLQVFRKDDYAVKYAVEPLLDGDGPLGDLSVRLKLIYGLGVLNRAEYEDCELLMALREELNHDGNEYSFTDDEILGPFGELHCVAAMPPTPTFVDGSDPELLAMQRQRYMQIVRSTMVLSLTELISRISLKKAFKK
;
A
#
# COMPACT_ATOMS: atom_id res chain seq x y z
N MET A 1 22.42 13.89 -11.62
CA MET A 1 21.67 14.13 -10.36
C MET A 1 20.23 14.50 -10.67
N GLN A 2 20.00 15.45 -11.58
CA GLN A 2 18.68 15.86 -12.09
C GLN A 2 17.85 14.70 -12.68
N ALA A 3 18.43 13.90 -13.61
CA ALA A 3 17.72 12.76 -14.21
C ALA A 3 17.25 11.68 -13.21
N LYS A 4 18.02 11.40 -12.14
CA LYS A 4 17.61 10.44 -11.10
C LYS A 4 16.47 10.95 -10.22
N MET A 5 16.44 12.26 -9.98
CA MET A 5 15.32 12.89 -9.28
C MET A 5 14.06 12.85 -10.15
N GLU A 6 14.18 13.10 -11.46
CA GLU A 6 13.07 13.03 -12.40
C GLU A 6 12.46 11.62 -12.49
N GLU A 7 13.29 10.56 -12.55
CA GLU A 7 12.82 9.17 -12.55
C GLU A 7 12.08 8.80 -11.25
N THR A 8 12.59 9.27 -10.10
CA THR A 8 11.99 9.01 -8.78
C THR A 8 10.64 9.71 -8.65
N GLN A 9 10.57 10.97 -9.07
CA GLN A 9 9.33 11.75 -9.07
C GLN A 9 8.29 11.18 -10.02
N ALA A 10 8.72 10.70 -11.20
CA ALA A 10 7.83 10.06 -12.16
C ALA A 10 7.22 8.76 -11.59
N PHE A 11 7.99 7.99 -10.81
CA PHE A 11 7.48 6.81 -10.14
C PHE A 11 6.45 7.15 -9.06
N GLU A 12 6.74 8.13 -8.18
CA GLU A 12 5.80 8.62 -7.18
C GLU A 12 4.48 9.09 -7.81
N ASN A 13 4.55 9.84 -8.91
CA ASN A 13 3.37 10.30 -9.63
C ASN A 13 2.56 9.12 -10.20
N ARG A 14 3.22 8.10 -10.76
CA ARG A 14 2.55 6.88 -11.25
C ARG A 14 1.83 6.14 -10.12
N VAL A 15 2.46 6.04 -8.95
CA VAL A 15 1.85 5.42 -7.75
C VAL A 15 0.60 6.21 -7.34
N LEU A 16 0.72 7.53 -7.24
CA LEU A 16 -0.38 8.42 -6.86
C LEU A 16 -1.55 8.34 -7.85
N GLU A 17 -1.28 8.36 -9.15
CA GLU A 17 -2.30 8.25 -10.19
C GLU A 17 -3.07 6.91 -10.10
N ARG A 18 -2.35 5.81 -9.91
CA ARG A 18 -2.95 4.47 -9.84
C ARG A 18 -3.79 4.30 -8.56
N LEU A 19 -3.33 4.82 -7.42
CA LEU A 19 -4.11 4.81 -6.18
C LEU A 19 -5.34 5.71 -6.28
N ASN A 20 -5.21 6.89 -6.90
CA ASN A 20 -6.31 7.82 -7.03
C ASN A 20 -7.37 7.40 -8.07
N ALA A 21 -7.06 6.46 -8.97
CA ALA A 21 -8.03 5.90 -9.91
C ALA A 21 -9.15 5.09 -9.24
N GLY A 22 -8.85 4.39 -8.14
CA GLY A 22 -9.83 3.59 -7.40
C GLY A 22 -10.83 4.48 -6.65
N LYS A 23 -12.14 4.31 -6.84
CA LYS A 23 -13.19 5.17 -6.23
C LYS A 23 -13.71 4.67 -4.88
N THR A 24 -13.54 3.38 -4.61
CA THR A 24 -14.04 2.68 -3.42
C THR A 24 -12.88 2.22 -2.54
N VAL A 25 -13.15 1.88 -1.28
CA VAL A 25 -12.14 1.31 -0.36
C VAL A 25 -11.51 0.05 -0.96
N ARG A 26 -12.33 -0.85 -1.50
CA ARG A 26 -11.88 -2.09 -2.14
C ARG A 26 -10.92 -1.83 -3.30
N SER A 27 -11.29 -0.92 -4.21
CA SER A 27 -10.43 -0.60 -5.36
C SER A 27 -9.11 0.08 -4.95
N LEU A 28 -9.12 0.91 -3.89
CA LEU A 28 -7.89 1.47 -3.33
C LEU A 28 -6.97 0.38 -2.78
N LEU A 29 -7.51 -0.54 -1.98
CA LEU A 29 -6.73 -1.61 -1.36
C LEU A 29 -6.17 -2.61 -2.38
N ILE A 30 -6.95 -2.94 -3.41
CA ILE A 30 -6.47 -3.75 -4.54
C ILE A 30 -5.26 -3.06 -5.20
N ALA A 31 -5.41 -1.78 -5.57
CA ALA A 31 -4.33 -1.03 -6.20
C ALA A 31 -3.09 -0.90 -5.28
N ALA A 32 -3.29 -0.67 -3.99
CA ALA A 32 -2.21 -0.57 -3.01
C ALA A 32 -1.43 -1.89 -2.88
N VAL A 33 -2.12 -3.02 -2.75
CA VAL A 33 -1.46 -4.33 -2.64
C VAL A 33 -0.78 -4.74 -3.94
N GLU A 34 -1.35 -4.41 -5.11
CA GLU A 34 -0.68 -4.62 -6.40
C GLU A 34 0.63 -3.83 -6.48
N LEU A 35 0.61 -2.56 -6.10
CA LEU A 35 1.80 -1.70 -6.09
C LEU A 35 2.84 -2.16 -5.05
N LEU A 36 2.41 -2.62 -3.88
CA LEU A 36 3.29 -3.24 -2.89
C LEU A 36 3.91 -4.54 -3.43
N THR A 37 3.14 -5.34 -4.18
CA THR A 37 3.65 -6.55 -4.84
C THR A 37 4.79 -6.20 -5.79
N GLU A 38 4.59 -5.18 -6.63
CA GLU A 38 5.62 -4.68 -7.54
C GLU A 38 6.85 -4.18 -6.77
N ALA A 39 6.66 -3.39 -5.72
CA ALA A 39 7.72 -2.83 -4.89
C ALA A 39 8.55 -3.92 -4.19
N VAL A 40 7.89 -4.89 -3.56
CA VAL A 40 8.54 -6.02 -2.90
C VAL A 40 9.26 -6.90 -3.92
N ASN A 41 8.66 -7.14 -5.10
CA ASN A 41 9.30 -7.91 -6.16
C ASN A 41 10.61 -7.26 -6.63
N ILE A 42 10.64 -5.92 -6.76
CA ILE A 42 11.88 -5.18 -7.06
C ILE A 42 12.95 -5.45 -5.98
N LEU A 43 12.58 -5.40 -4.69
CA LEU A 43 13.53 -5.67 -3.60
C LEU A 43 14.02 -7.12 -3.61
N VAL A 44 13.14 -8.08 -3.86
CA VAL A 44 13.48 -9.51 -3.95
C VAL A 44 14.47 -9.76 -5.09
N LEU A 45 14.23 -9.20 -6.27
CA LEU A 45 15.15 -9.31 -7.40
C LEU A 45 16.51 -8.67 -7.10
N GLN A 46 16.54 -7.57 -6.33
CA GLN A 46 17.80 -6.99 -5.86
C GLN A 46 18.55 -7.88 -4.85
N VAL A 47 17.84 -8.72 -4.08
CA VAL A 47 18.47 -9.67 -3.14
C VAL A 47 19.15 -10.80 -3.90
N PHE A 48 18.47 -11.35 -4.90
CA PHE A 48 18.97 -12.43 -5.74
C PHE A 48 19.91 -11.92 -6.85
N ARG A 49 20.99 -11.21 -6.48
CA ARG A 49 22.04 -10.80 -7.44
C ARG A 49 22.79 -12.01 -7.97
N LYS A 50 22.58 -12.40 -9.23
CA LYS A 50 23.40 -13.44 -9.89
C LYS A 50 23.53 -13.23 -11.40
N ASP A 51 24.52 -13.93 -11.99
CA ASP A 51 24.70 -14.09 -13.43
C ASP A 51 23.48 -14.74 -14.08
N ASP A 52 23.21 -14.44 -15.36
CA ASP A 52 22.00 -14.85 -16.11
C ASP A 52 21.65 -16.34 -15.97
N TYR A 53 22.67 -17.21 -15.88
CA TYR A 53 22.46 -18.65 -15.70
C TYR A 53 21.84 -19.00 -14.34
N ALA A 54 22.33 -18.41 -13.26
CA ALA A 54 21.81 -18.72 -11.93
C ALA A 54 20.46 -18.05 -11.68
N VAL A 55 20.15 -16.94 -12.37
CA VAL A 55 18.80 -16.37 -12.40
C VAL A 55 17.82 -17.40 -12.99
N LYS A 56 18.10 -17.87 -14.20
CA LYS A 56 17.22 -18.79 -14.93
C LYS A 56 16.98 -20.12 -14.20
N TYR A 57 18.02 -20.72 -13.62
CA TYR A 57 17.91 -22.09 -13.10
C TYR A 57 17.69 -22.19 -11.59
N ALA A 58 17.94 -21.12 -10.82
CA ALA A 58 17.79 -21.15 -9.37
C ALA A 58 16.89 -20.03 -8.82
N VAL A 59 16.83 -18.86 -9.44
CA VAL A 59 16.03 -17.74 -8.91
C VAL A 59 14.60 -17.79 -9.45
N GLU A 60 14.42 -17.93 -10.78
CA GLU A 60 13.09 -18.01 -11.40
C GLU A 60 12.22 -19.11 -10.75
N PRO A 61 12.70 -20.37 -10.57
CA PRO A 61 11.89 -21.41 -9.94
C PRO A 61 11.55 -21.16 -8.47
N LEU A 62 12.31 -20.31 -7.77
CA LEU A 62 11.97 -19.93 -6.39
C LEU A 62 10.85 -18.90 -6.36
N LEU A 63 10.83 -17.98 -7.34
CA LEU A 63 9.93 -16.84 -7.40
C LEU A 63 8.64 -17.14 -8.18
N ASP A 64 8.63 -18.13 -9.06
CA ASP A 64 7.42 -18.52 -9.78
C ASP A 64 6.30 -18.94 -8.82
N GLY A 65 5.04 -18.91 -9.29
CA GLY A 65 3.86 -19.10 -8.45
C GLY A 65 3.82 -20.42 -7.68
N ASP A 66 4.45 -21.47 -8.20
CA ASP A 66 4.60 -22.77 -7.53
C ASP A 66 5.88 -22.88 -6.67
N GLY A 67 6.74 -21.86 -6.72
CA GLY A 67 7.97 -21.76 -5.97
C GLY A 67 7.74 -21.36 -4.51
N PRO A 68 8.68 -21.68 -3.59
CA PRO A 68 8.55 -21.37 -2.17
C PRO A 68 8.48 -19.86 -1.86
N LEU A 69 8.89 -19.00 -2.80
CA LEU A 69 8.79 -17.55 -2.69
C LEU A 69 7.79 -16.98 -3.72
N GLY A 70 6.84 -17.77 -4.22
CA GLY A 70 5.79 -17.29 -5.12
C GLY A 70 4.84 -16.30 -4.44
N ASP A 71 4.50 -16.57 -3.19
CA ASP A 71 3.55 -15.79 -2.41
C ASP A 71 4.12 -14.45 -1.88
N LEU A 72 3.29 -13.39 -1.93
CA LEU A 72 3.68 -12.05 -1.49
C LEU A 72 3.99 -11.99 0.01
N SER A 73 3.21 -12.66 0.87
CA SER A 73 3.46 -12.63 2.33
C SER A 73 4.79 -13.30 2.63
N VAL A 74 5.13 -14.39 1.94
CA VAL A 74 6.43 -15.04 2.09
C VAL A 74 7.58 -14.13 1.64
N ARG A 75 7.45 -13.46 0.47
CA ARG A 75 8.43 -12.48 -0.01
C ARG A 75 8.61 -11.32 0.97
N LEU A 76 7.51 -10.80 1.53
CA LEU A 76 7.54 -9.72 2.49
C LEU A 76 8.29 -10.12 3.76
N LYS A 77 8.01 -11.32 4.30
CA LYS A 77 8.73 -11.91 5.45
C LYS A 77 10.22 -12.08 5.17
N LEU A 78 10.59 -12.50 3.96
CA LEU A 78 11.99 -12.61 3.55
C LEU A 78 12.70 -11.25 3.57
N ILE A 79 12.12 -10.23 2.93
CA ILE A 79 12.71 -8.89 2.86
C ILE A 79 12.81 -8.23 4.24
N TYR A 80 11.82 -8.44 5.10
CA TYR A 80 11.88 -8.04 6.50
C TYR A 80 12.96 -8.79 7.28
N GLY A 81 13.04 -10.12 7.15
CA GLY A 81 14.05 -10.95 7.82
C GLY A 81 15.49 -10.63 7.41
N LEU A 82 15.68 -10.12 6.19
CA LEU A 82 16.97 -9.61 5.70
C LEU A 82 17.30 -8.18 6.16
N GLY A 83 16.39 -7.53 6.91
CA GLY A 83 16.58 -6.19 7.47
C GLY A 83 16.42 -5.04 6.48
N VAL A 84 15.82 -5.29 5.30
CA VAL A 84 15.60 -4.24 4.29
C VAL A 84 14.39 -3.37 4.65
N LEU A 85 13.32 -4.01 5.16
CA LEU A 85 12.16 -3.32 5.73
C LEU A 85 12.33 -3.15 7.23
N ASN A 86 11.85 -2.03 7.75
CA ASN A 86 11.69 -1.88 9.19
C ASN A 86 10.37 -2.50 9.66
N ARG A 87 10.18 -2.57 10.98
CA ARG A 87 8.98 -3.17 11.59
C ARG A 87 7.69 -2.48 11.16
N ALA A 88 7.64 -1.15 11.19
CA ALA A 88 6.44 -0.39 10.84
C ALA A 88 6.04 -0.59 9.38
N GLU A 89 7.01 -0.58 8.46
CA GLU A 89 6.76 -0.85 7.04
C GLU A 89 6.25 -2.29 6.83
N TYR A 90 6.80 -3.25 7.56
CA TYR A 90 6.35 -4.65 7.49
C TYR A 90 4.92 -4.83 8.01
N GLU A 91 4.62 -4.27 9.20
CA GLU A 91 3.30 -4.33 9.82
C GLU A 91 2.23 -3.62 8.96
N ASP A 92 2.56 -2.46 8.38
CA ASP A 92 1.65 -1.76 7.47
C ASP A 92 1.34 -2.58 6.21
N CYS A 93 2.34 -3.25 5.63
CA CYS A 93 2.13 -4.12 4.46
C CYS A 93 1.23 -5.31 4.80
N GLU A 94 1.47 -5.99 5.93
CA GLU A 94 0.65 -7.13 6.37
C GLU A 94 -0.80 -6.68 6.65
N LEU A 95 -0.99 -5.53 7.30
CA LEU A 95 -2.33 -4.99 7.57
C LEU A 95 -3.10 -4.67 6.28
N LEU A 96 -2.45 -4.05 5.29
CA LEU A 96 -3.08 -3.77 3.99
C LEU A 96 -3.42 -5.05 3.23
N MET A 97 -2.56 -6.06 3.28
CA MET A 97 -2.82 -7.37 2.68
C MET A 97 -3.99 -8.07 3.36
N ALA A 98 -4.03 -8.09 4.69
CA ALA A 98 -5.12 -8.68 5.47
C ALA A 98 -6.45 -7.98 5.19
N LEU A 99 -6.47 -6.64 5.19
CA LEU A 99 -7.67 -5.87 4.93
C LEU A 99 -8.20 -6.08 3.50
N ARG A 100 -7.31 -6.14 2.50
CA ARG A 100 -7.71 -6.49 1.13
C ARG A 100 -8.34 -7.89 1.07
N GLU A 101 -7.72 -8.85 1.74
CA GLU A 101 -8.17 -10.25 1.70
C GLU A 101 -9.54 -10.42 2.37
N GLU A 102 -9.76 -9.77 3.51
CA GLU A 102 -11.05 -9.75 4.18
C GLU A 102 -12.12 -9.14 3.27
N LEU A 103 -11.86 -7.96 2.69
CA LEU A 103 -12.81 -7.30 1.79
C LEU A 103 -13.05 -8.05 0.48
N ASN A 104 -12.16 -8.94 0.05
CA ASN A 104 -12.40 -9.80 -1.12
C ASN A 104 -13.45 -10.89 -0.81
N HIS A 105 -13.49 -11.36 0.43
CA HIS A 105 -14.44 -12.37 0.90
C HIS A 105 -15.75 -11.78 1.43
N ASP A 106 -15.74 -10.49 1.77
CA ASP A 106 -16.93 -9.76 2.14
C ASP A 106 -17.69 -9.24 0.90
N GLY A 107 -19.01 -9.42 0.88
CA GLY A 107 -19.92 -8.89 -0.14
C GLY A 107 -20.36 -7.45 0.11
N ASN A 108 -20.08 -6.89 1.29
CA ASN A 108 -20.51 -5.55 1.68
C ASN A 108 -19.70 -4.46 0.95
N GLU A 109 -20.38 -3.33 0.69
CA GLU A 109 -19.76 -2.11 0.19
C GLU A 109 -19.51 -1.15 1.34
N TYR A 110 -18.22 -0.89 1.62
CA TYR A 110 -17.80 0.04 2.67
C TYR A 110 -17.42 1.41 2.09
N SER A 111 -17.77 2.44 2.84
CA SER A 111 -17.27 3.81 2.69
C SER A 111 -15.95 3.99 3.45
N PHE A 112 -15.17 5.00 3.04
CA PHE A 112 -13.96 5.41 3.77
C PHE A 112 -14.23 5.92 5.18
N THR A 113 -15.49 6.21 5.50
CA THR A 113 -15.91 6.79 6.78
C THR A 113 -16.54 5.77 7.72
N ASP A 114 -16.63 4.50 7.30
CA ASP A 114 -17.20 3.43 8.12
C ASP A 114 -16.17 3.00 9.16
N ASP A 115 -16.63 2.68 10.37
CA ASP A 115 -15.75 2.38 11.51
C ASP A 115 -14.90 1.13 11.27
N GLU A 116 -15.44 0.16 10.53
CA GLU A 116 -14.77 -1.06 10.08
C GLU A 116 -13.56 -0.76 9.20
N ILE A 117 -13.55 0.40 8.52
CA ILE A 117 -12.45 0.85 7.67
C ILE A 117 -11.55 1.84 8.40
N LEU A 118 -12.14 2.79 9.14
CA LEU A 118 -11.40 3.81 9.88
C LEU A 118 -10.52 3.23 10.98
N GLY A 119 -10.99 2.18 11.67
CA GLY A 119 -10.22 1.49 12.71
C GLY A 119 -8.88 0.97 12.19
N PRO A 120 -8.88 0.03 11.22
CA PRO A 120 -7.66 -0.48 10.61
C PRO A 120 -6.79 0.62 9.96
N PHE A 121 -7.39 1.63 9.32
CA PHE A 121 -6.60 2.74 8.77
C PHE A 121 -5.90 3.58 9.85
N GLY A 122 -6.49 3.72 11.03
CA GLY A 122 -5.86 4.38 12.17
C GLY A 122 -4.71 3.60 12.80
N GLU A 123 -4.60 2.30 12.54
CA GLU A 123 -3.51 1.45 13.04
C GLU A 123 -2.26 1.48 12.13
N LEU A 124 -2.39 2.01 10.91
CA LEU A 124 -1.27 2.13 9.98
C LEU A 124 -0.27 3.17 10.44
N HIS A 125 0.99 2.78 10.55
CA HIS A 125 2.08 3.67 10.95
C HIS A 125 2.39 4.74 9.90
N CYS A 126 2.15 4.45 8.62
CA CYS A 126 2.29 5.42 7.54
C CYS A 126 1.26 6.55 7.60
N VAL A 127 0.15 6.37 8.32
CA VAL A 127 -0.86 7.40 8.53
C VAL A 127 -0.49 8.22 9.76
N ALA A 128 0.20 9.34 9.55
CA ALA A 128 0.67 10.19 10.65
C ALA A 128 -0.46 10.73 11.54
N ALA A 129 -1.59 11.10 10.93
CA ALA A 129 -2.78 11.53 11.65
C ALA A 129 -4.04 11.31 10.80
N MET A 130 -5.01 10.59 11.36
CA MET A 130 -6.34 10.52 10.76
C MET A 130 -7.07 11.86 10.90
N PRO A 131 -7.85 12.27 9.88
CA PRO A 131 -8.61 13.51 9.97
C PRO A 131 -9.63 13.41 11.12
N PRO A 132 -9.83 14.49 11.90
CA PRO A 132 -10.77 14.48 13.00
C PRO A 132 -12.19 14.27 12.47
N THR A 133 -12.93 13.38 13.12
CA THR A 133 -14.33 13.13 12.78
C THR A 133 -15.15 14.40 13.03
N PRO A 134 -15.90 14.91 12.04
CA PRO A 134 -16.71 16.10 12.21
C PRO A 134 -17.85 15.84 13.19
N THR A 135 -18.18 16.84 14.01
CA THR A 135 -19.38 16.83 14.83
C THR A 135 -20.60 17.14 13.97
N PHE A 136 -21.45 16.15 13.77
CA PHE A 136 -22.75 16.34 13.12
C PHE A 136 -23.73 16.88 14.17
N VAL A 137 -24.28 18.07 13.94
CA VAL A 137 -25.24 18.70 14.87
C VAL A 137 -26.64 18.16 14.57
N ASP A 138 -27.29 17.57 15.57
CA ASP A 138 -28.65 17.07 15.47
C ASP A 138 -29.63 18.22 15.13
N GLY A 139 -30.51 17.98 14.14
CA GLY A 139 -31.43 19.00 13.62
C GLY A 139 -30.84 19.90 12.52
N SER A 140 -29.62 19.63 12.07
CA SER A 140 -29.06 20.28 10.88
C SER A 140 -29.81 19.89 9.61
N ASP A 141 -29.78 20.80 8.63
CA ASP A 141 -30.28 20.57 7.28
C ASP A 141 -29.69 19.26 6.67
N PRO A 142 -30.52 18.33 6.20
CA PRO A 142 -30.05 17.10 5.54
C PRO A 142 -29.05 17.34 4.40
N GLU A 143 -29.19 18.42 3.63
CA GLU A 143 -28.24 18.75 2.56
C GLU A 143 -26.86 19.13 3.13
N LEU A 144 -26.83 19.90 4.21
CA LEU A 144 -25.61 20.26 4.92
C LEU A 144 -24.91 19.01 5.49
N LEU A 145 -25.67 18.09 6.08
CA LEU A 145 -25.13 16.83 6.61
C LEU A 145 -24.53 15.97 5.50
N ALA A 146 -25.19 15.88 4.34
CA ALA A 146 -24.67 15.15 3.18
C ALA A 146 -23.35 15.76 2.68
N MET A 147 -23.27 17.09 2.57
CA MET A 147 -22.04 17.79 2.19
C MET A 147 -20.90 17.56 3.18
N GLN A 148 -21.18 17.59 4.49
CA GLN A 148 -20.18 17.34 5.53
C GLN A 148 -19.63 15.91 5.46
N ARG A 149 -20.50 14.90 5.28
CA ARG A 149 -20.10 13.50 5.12
C ARG A 149 -19.24 13.31 3.86
N GLN A 150 -19.65 13.88 2.74
CA GLN A 150 -18.89 13.80 1.48
C GLN A 150 -17.51 14.45 1.62
N ARG A 151 -17.42 15.63 2.25
CA ARG A 151 -16.14 16.29 2.51
C ARG A 151 -15.25 15.42 3.40
N TYR A 152 -15.78 14.88 4.49
CA TYR A 152 -15.01 14.03 5.40
C TYR A 152 -14.47 12.79 4.69
N MET A 153 -15.32 12.10 3.92
CA MET A 153 -14.93 10.96 3.09
C MET A 153 -13.80 11.32 2.11
N GLN A 154 -13.88 12.47 1.43
CA GLN A 154 -12.83 12.94 0.53
C GLN A 154 -11.51 13.20 1.26
N ILE A 155 -11.55 13.80 2.45
CA ILE A 155 -10.36 14.05 3.26
C ILE A 155 -9.72 12.73 3.68
N VAL A 156 -10.50 11.78 4.22
CA VAL A 156 -9.99 10.45 4.61
C VAL A 156 -9.32 9.76 3.42
N ARG A 157 -10.02 9.71 2.27
CA ARG A 157 -9.48 9.14 1.04
C ARG A 157 -8.16 9.80 0.63
N SER A 158 -8.09 11.13 0.64
CA SER A 158 -6.86 11.85 0.29
C SER A 158 -5.71 11.55 1.26
N THR A 159 -5.98 11.49 2.56
CA THR A 159 -5.00 11.09 3.57
C THR A 159 -4.45 9.70 3.28
N MET A 160 -5.32 8.75 2.96
CA MET A 160 -4.92 7.38 2.62
C MET A 160 -4.09 7.31 1.34
N VAL A 161 -4.53 7.98 0.27
CA VAL A 161 -3.78 8.01 -1.00
C VAL A 161 -2.37 8.56 -0.79
N LEU A 162 -2.21 9.65 -0.04
CA LEU A 162 -0.91 10.25 0.23
C LEU A 162 -0.01 9.34 1.10
N SER A 163 -0.56 8.80 2.19
CA SER A 163 0.19 7.93 3.12
C SER A 163 0.67 6.65 2.42
N LEU A 164 -0.20 6.03 1.60
CA LEU A 164 0.14 4.85 0.82
C LEU A 164 1.12 5.16 -0.30
N THR A 165 0.98 6.32 -0.96
CA THR A 165 1.95 6.77 -1.97
C THR A 165 3.34 6.87 -1.35
N GLU A 166 3.44 7.49 -0.18
CA GLU A 166 4.71 7.63 0.53
C GLU A 166 5.30 6.26 0.93
N LEU A 167 4.48 5.38 1.54
CA LEU A 167 4.89 4.03 1.94
C LEU A 167 5.44 3.23 0.74
N ILE A 168 4.66 3.14 -0.34
CA ILE A 168 5.00 2.35 -1.53
C ILE A 168 6.25 2.92 -2.21
N SER A 169 6.35 4.25 -2.32
CA SER A 169 7.50 4.90 -2.95
C SER A 169 8.76 4.67 -2.13
N ARG A 170 8.66 4.81 -0.80
CA ARG A 170 9.77 4.53 0.13
C ARG A 170 10.25 3.09 0.01
N ILE A 171 9.34 2.11 -0.04
CA ILE A 171 9.68 0.69 -0.21
C ILE A 171 10.34 0.45 -1.57
N SER A 172 9.76 0.97 -2.67
CA SER A 172 10.25 0.75 -4.03
C SER A 172 11.66 1.30 -4.27
N LEU A 173 12.01 2.41 -3.60
CA LEU A 173 13.30 3.08 -3.75
C LEU A 173 14.38 2.53 -2.83
N LYS A 174 14.04 1.62 -1.91
CA LYS A 174 15.03 0.96 -1.05
C LYS A 174 15.99 0.12 -1.88
N LYS A 175 17.20 0.00 -1.33
CA LYS A 175 18.22 -0.91 -1.85
C LYS A 175 18.37 -2.06 -0.88
N ALA A 176 18.16 -3.28 -1.36
CA ALA A 176 18.29 -4.48 -0.53
C ALA A 176 19.70 -4.61 0.09
N PHE A 177 20.74 -4.18 -0.64
CA PHE A 177 22.11 -4.12 -0.13
C PHE A 177 22.78 -2.81 -0.55
N LYS A 178 23.33 -2.07 0.42
CA LYS A 178 24.31 -1.02 0.15
C LYS A 178 25.61 -1.71 -0.31
N LYS A 179 26.17 -1.25 -1.44
CA LYS A 179 27.56 -1.58 -1.79
C LYS A 179 28.49 -0.99 -0.74
#